data_AF-A0A6B3CLS5-F1
#
_entry.id   AF-A0A6B3CLS5-F1
#
_cell.length_a   1.000
_cell.length_b   1.000
_cell.length_c   1.000
_cell.angle_alpha   90.00
_cell.angle_beta   90.00
_cell.angle_gamma   90.00
#
_symmetry.space_group_name_H-M   'P 1'
#
loop_
_entity.id
_entity.type
_entity.pdbx_description
1 polymer ?
#
loop_
_entity_poly.entity_id
_entity_poly.type
_entity_poly.pdbx_seq_one_letter_code
_entity_poly.pdbx_strand_id
1 'polypeptide(L)' 'SALIHAATMVTAGVYLIVRSAAVFNGAPDAQLVVTIVGAVTLLFGAIVGCAKDDIKKALAGSTMSQIGYMVLAAGLG' A
#
# COMPACT_ATOMS: atom_id res chain seq x y z
N SER A 1 -11.29 2.44 14.99
CA SER A 1 -10.16 2.74 14.08
C SER A 1 -9.51 1.47 13.54
N ALA A 2 -9.07 0.53 14.40
CA ALA A 2 -8.36 -0.68 14.00
C ALA A 2 -9.04 -1.53 12.91
N LEU A 3 -10.35 -1.80 12.99
CA LEU A 3 -11.03 -2.69 12.03
C LEU A 3 -11.22 -2.06 10.63
N ILE A 4 -11.55 -0.76 10.57
CA ILE A 4 -11.73 -0.04 9.29
C ILE A 4 -10.36 0.26 8.63
N HIS A 5 -9.34 0.62 9.41
CA HIS A 5 -8.01 0.92 8.88
C HIS A 5 -7.19 -0.32 8.52
N ALA A 6 -7.42 -1.48 9.15
CA ALA A 6 -6.62 -2.68 8.88
C ALA A 6 -7.31 -3.68 7.92
N ALA A 7 -8.64 -3.87 8.02
CA ALA A 7 -9.28 -5.04 7.42
C ALA A 7 -10.14 -4.75 6.18
N THR A 8 -10.82 -3.61 6.10
CA THR A 8 -11.86 -3.39 5.06
C THR A 8 -11.55 -2.28 4.08
N MET A 9 -11.05 -1.12 4.53
CA MET A 9 -10.92 0.04 3.64
C MET A 9 -9.69 -0.07 2.73
N VAL A 10 -8.61 -0.67 3.21
CA VAL A 10 -7.32 -0.63 2.50
C VAL A 10 -7.04 -1.87 1.66
N THR A 11 -7.56 -3.02 2.08
CA THR A 11 -7.55 -4.27 1.30
C THR A 11 -8.42 -4.17 0.04
N ALA A 12 -9.50 -3.37 0.08
CA ALA A 12 -10.35 -3.12 -1.09
C ALA A 12 -9.60 -2.43 -2.25
N GLY A 13 -8.68 -1.50 -1.95
CA GLY A 13 -7.86 -0.84 -2.96
C GLY A 13 -6.91 -1.82 -3.66
N VAL A 14 -6.21 -2.65 -2.89
CA VAL A 14 -5.33 -3.70 -3.44
C VAL A 14 -6.16 -4.72 -4.24
N TYR A 15 -7.31 -5.14 -3.71
CA TYR A 15 -8.21 -6.06 -4.41
C TYR A 15 -8.65 -5.54 -5.77
N LEU A 16 -8.99 -4.25 -5.88
CA LEU A 16 -9.37 -3.64 -7.14
C LEU A 16 -8.22 -3.67 -8.16
N ILE A 17 -6.98 -3.37 -7.74
CA ILE A 17 -5.80 -3.43 -8.61
C ILE A 17 -5.61 -4.84 -9.15
N VAL A 18 -5.56 -5.83 -8.25
CA VAL A 18 -5.37 -7.25 -8.61
C VAL A 18 -6.51 -7.74 -9.50
N ARG A 19 -7.76 -7.40 -9.19
CA ARG A 19 -8.91 -7.83 -9.99
C ARG A 19 -8.94 -7.16 -11.37
N SER A 20 -8.34 -5.99 -11.49
CA SER A 20 -8.18 -5.25 -12.74
C SER A 20 -6.85 -5.55 -13.45
N ALA A 21 -6.16 -6.64 -13.12
CA ALA A 21 -4.85 -6.98 -13.70
C ALA A 21 -4.85 -6.94 -15.24
N ALA A 22 -5.91 -7.39 -15.91
CA ALA A 22 -6.03 -7.31 -17.37
C ALA A 22 -5.97 -5.86 -17.90
N VAL A 23 -6.49 -4.89 -17.15
CA VAL A 23 -6.43 -3.46 -17.49
C VAL A 23 -5.02 -2.93 -17.29
N PHE A 24 -4.39 -3.24 -16.15
CA PHE A 24 -3.03 -2.78 -15.84
C PHE A 24 -1.98 -3.39 -16.77
N ASN A 25 -2.11 -4.66 -17.12
CA ASN A 25 -1.26 -5.32 -18.12
C ASN A 25 -1.38 -4.69 -19.51
N GLY A 26 -2.55 -4.10 -19.84
CA GLY A 26 -2.78 -3.35 -21.08
C GLY A 26 -2.36 -1.88 -21.01
N ALA A 27 -1.98 -1.37 -19.83
CA ALA A 27 -1.64 0.02 -19.59
C ALA A 27 -0.33 0.12 -18.78
N PRO A 28 0.84 -0.08 -19.41
CA PRO A 28 2.15 -0.13 -18.74
C PRO A 28 2.46 1.11 -17.90
N ASP A 29 2.09 2.30 -18.38
CA ASP A 29 2.29 3.54 -17.62
C ASP A 29 1.46 3.56 -16.33
N ALA A 30 0.21 3.09 -16.38
CA ALA A 30 -0.64 3.00 -15.19
C ALA A 30 -0.08 1.99 -14.17
N GLN A 31 0.42 0.85 -14.66
CA GLN A 31 1.07 -0.17 -13.84
C GLN A 31 2.35 0.36 -13.17
N LEU A 32 3.16 1.12 -13.91
CA LEU A 32 4.35 1.79 -13.39
C LEU A 32 3.99 2.82 -12.31
N VAL A 33 2.94 3.61 -12.50
CA VAL A 33 2.46 4.56 -11.49
C VAL A 33 2.02 3.83 -10.21
N VAL A 34 1.25 2.74 -10.32
CA VAL A 34 0.85 1.93 -9.16
C VAL A 34 2.07 1.39 -8.40
N THR A 35 3.07 0.90 -9.14
CA THR A 35 4.34 0.39 -8.60
C THR A 35 5.08 1.48 -7.82
N ILE A 36 5.22 2.68 -8.41
CA ILE A 36 5.87 3.82 -7.76
C ILE A 36 5.11 4.25 -6.50
N VAL A 37 3.79 4.36 -6.58
CA VAL A 37 2.95 4.75 -5.43
C VAL A 37 3.09 3.72 -4.30
N GLY A 38 3.10 2.42 -4.62
CA GLY A 38 3.37 1.36 -3.64
C GLY A 38 4.73 1.51 -2.97
N ALA A 39 5.79 1.72 -3.76
CA ALA A 39 7.16 1.92 -3.28
C ALA A 39 7.30 3.16 -2.39
N VAL A 40 6.73 4.30 -2.78
CA VAL A 40 6.78 5.53 -1.98
C VAL A 40 6.00 5.35 -0.67
N THR A 41 4.81 4.74 -0.73
CA THR A 41 3.97 4.52 0.44
C THR A 41 4.65 3.60 1.45
N LEU A 42 5.30 2.52 0.99
CA LEU A 42 5.95 1.58 1.89
C LEU A 42 7.12 2.22 2.64
N LEU A 43 7.94 3.00 1.92
CA LEU A 43 9.08 3.71 2.48
C LEU A 43 8.64 4.81 3.43
N PHE A 44 7.63 5.59 3.05
CA PHE A 44 7.09 6.66 3.90
C PHE A 44 6.53 6.09 5.20
N GLY A 45 5.74 5.01 5.12
CA GLY A 45 5.20 4.33 6.31
C GLY A 45 6.31 3.81 7.24
N ALA A 46 7.39 3.25 6.69
CA ALA A 46 8.52 2.77 7.47
C ALA A 46 9.29 3.91 8.15
N ILE A 47 9.63 4.97 7.41
CA ILE A 47 10.34 6.14 7.95
C ILE A 47 9.53 6.81 9.06
N VAL A 48 8.24 7.06 8.80
CA VAL A 48 7.36 7.68 9.80
C VAL A 48 7.16 6.75 11.00
N GLY A 49 7.02 5.44 10.79
CA GLY A 49 6.88 4.46 11.87
C GLY A 49 8.08 4.45 12.81
N CYS A 50 9.30 4.53 12.27
CA CYS A 50 10.54 4.60 13.05
C CYS A 50 10.76 5.94 13.77
N ALA A 51 10.19 7.02 13.27
CA ALA A 51 10.38 8.37 13.81
C ALA A 51 9.36 8.77 14.90
N LYS A 52 8.49 7.85 15.35
CA LYS A 52 7.45 8.14 16.36
C LYS A 52 7.71 7.37 17.65
N ASP A 53 7.79 8.10 18.76
CA ASP A 53 7.99 7.53 20.10
C ASP A 53 6.72 6.89 20.70
N ASP A 54 5.55 7.14 20.11
CA ASP A 54 4.28 6.53 20.52
C ASP A 54 4.03 5.23 19.75
N ILE A 55 3.91 4.11 20.48
CA ILE A 55 3.70 2.77 19.91
C ILE A 55 2.48 2.67 18.99
N LYS A 56 1.40 3.40 19.25
CA LYS A 56 0.20 3.38 18.40
C LYS A 56 0.46 4.08 17.08
N LYS A 57 1.24 5.16 17.10
CA LYS A 57 1.65 5.87 15.87
C LYS A 57 2.66 5.07 15.07
N ALA A 58 3.58 4.38 15.74
CA ALA A 58 4.53 3.47 15.10
C ALA A 58 3.79 2.32 14.38
N LEU A 59 2.79 1.72 15.03
CA LEU A 59 1.97 0.64 14.47
C LEU A 59 1.07 1.11 13.31
N ALA A 60 0.59 2.36 13.36
CA ALA A 60 -0.11 2.96 12.23
C ALA A 60 0.83 3.13 11.01
N GLY A 61 2.07 3.55 11.24
CA GLY A 61 3.11 3.63 10.21
C GLY A 61 3.45 2.27 9.60
N SER A 62 3.58 1.22 10.42
CA SER A 62 3.84 -0.14 9.92
C SER A 62 2.67 -0.68 9.09
N THR A 63 1.43 -0.37 9.46
CA THR A 63 0.25 -0.72 8.67
C THR A 63 0.29 -0.03 7.30
N MET A 64 0.57 1.28 7.27
CA MET A 64 0.75 2.03 6.02
C MET A 64 1.87 1.41 5.16
N SER A 65 2.96 0.98 5.79
CA SER A 65 4.07 0.34 5.08
C SER A 65 3.67 -1.00 4.46
N GLN A 66 2.95 -1.84 5.21
CA GLN A 66 2.40 -3.12 4.74
C GLN A 66 1.44 -2.94 3.55
N ILE A 67 0.60 -1.91 3.58
CA ILE A 67 -0.28 -1.57 2.44
C ILE A 67 0.56 -1.20 1.21
N GLY A 68 1.61 -0.39 1.39
CA GLY A 68 2.53 -0.04 0.31
C GLY A 68 3.19 -1.27 -0.32
N TYR A 69 3.58 -2.25 0.51
CA TYR A 69 4.08 -3.55 0.03
C TYR A 69 3.05 -4.31 -0.83
N MET A 70 1.80 -4.36 -0.39
CA MET A 70 0.73 -5.05 -1.14
C MET A 70 0.43 -4.36 -2.47
N VAL A 71 0.42 -3.02 -2.51
CA VAL A 71 0.24 -2.24 -3.75
C VAL A 71 1.44 -2.40 -4.68
N LEU A 72 2.66 -2.39 -4.14
CA LEU A 72 3.88 -2.63 -4.92
C LEU A 72 3.87 -4.02 -5.56
N ALA A 73 3.53 -5.05 -4.80
CA ALA A 73 3.40 -6.41 -5.31
C ALA A 73 2.36 -6.50 -6.43
N ALA A 74 1.18 -5.89 -6.25
CA ALA A 74 0.15 -5.86 -7.29
C ALA A 74 0.57 -5.05 -8.54
N GLY A 75 1.41 -4.03 -8.38
CA GLY A 75 1.95 -3.25 -9.50
C GLY A 75 3.00 -3.99 -10.32
N LEU A 76 3.81 -4.85 -9.69
CA LEU A 76 4.84 -5.62 -10.39
C LEU A 76 4.29 -6.77 -11.24
N GLY A 77 3.02 -7.12 -11.08
CA GLY A 77 2.35 -8.22 -11.80
C GLY A 77 2.29 -9.50 -10.98
#